data_AF-E3H163-F1
#
_entry.id   AF-E3H163-F1
#
_cell.length_a   1.000
_cell.length_b   1.000
_cell.length_c   1.000
_cell.angle_alpha   90.00
_cell.angle_beta   90.00
_cell.angle_gamma   90.00
#
_symmetry.space_group_name_H-M   'P 1'
#
loop_
_entity.id
_entity.type
_entity.pdbx_description
1 polymer ?
#
loop_
_entity_poly.entity_id
_entity_poly.type
_entity_poly.pdbx_seq_one_letter_code
_entity_poly.pdbx_strand_id
1 'polypeptide(L)'
;MKTFSYNGSAGQLTEVLDCVETYCEELVITHVGHESIVVLPLSEYESLRETMYLMNSLANARRLMDLIAHLEQHIHKTRAVSLSEGI
;
A
#
# COMPACT_ATOMS: atom_id res chain seq x y z
N MET A 1 -2.01 1.26 -11.35
CA MET A 1 -0.96 0.42 -11.95
C MET A 1 -0.55 0.97 -13.31
N LYS A 2 0.67 1.51 -13.41
CA LYS A 2 1.27 1.96 -14.69
C LYS A 2 2.08 0.82 -15.29
N THR A 3 2.08 0.70 -16.62
CA THR A 3 2.85 -0.31 -17.34
C THR A 3 3.86 0.37 -18.25
N PHE A 4 5.09 -0.14 -18.23
CA PHE A 4 6.20 0.36 -19.02
C PHE A 4 6.76 -0.78 -19.89
N SER A 5 7.02 -0.50 -21.17
CA SER A 5 7.73 -1.44 -22.04
C SER A 5 9.22 -1.13 -21.95
N TYR A 6 9.99 -2.07 -21.41
CA TYR A 6 11.42 -1.90 -21.21
C TYR A 6 12.19 -2.32 -22.46
N ASN A 7 13.09 -1.48 -22.92
CA ASN A 7 13.89 -1.73 -24.13
C ASN A 7 15.35 -2.13 -23.85
N GLY A 8 15.72 -2.36 -22.58
CA GLY A 8 17.08 -2.76 -22.21
C GLY A 8 18.05 -1.61 -21.89
N SER A 9 17.61 -0.35 -21.93
CA SER A 9 18.49 0.80 -21.65
C SER A 9 18.54 1.19 -20.17
N ALA A 10 19.74 1.55 -19.69
CA ALA A 10 19.94 2.01 -18.31
C ALA A 10 19.19 3.32 -17.99
N GLY A 11 19.05 4.23 -18.97
CA GLY A 11 18.30 5.47 -18.81
C GLY A 11 16.81 5.22 -18.52
N GLN A 12 16.19 4.27 -19.21
CA GLN A 12 14.80 3.88 -18.92
C GLN A 12 14.65 3.25 -17.54
N LEU A 13 15.65 2.48 -17.08
CA LEU A 13 15.61 1.91 -15.74
C LEU A 13 15.64 3.01 -14.68
N THR A 14 16.46 4.06 -14.86
CA THR A 14 16.47 5.22 -13.96
C THR A 14 15.11 5.94 -13.96
N GLU A 15 14.50 6.19 -15.12
CA GLU A 15 13.16 6.81 -15.20
C GLU A 15 12.09 5.97 -14.48
N VAL A 16 12.17 4.64 -14.58
CA VAL A 16 11.27 3.75 -13.86
C VAL A 16 11.44 3.87 -12.34
N LEU A 17 12.68 3.88 -11.85
CA LEU A 17 12.96 4.01 -10.42
C LEU A 17 12.49 5.37 -9.88
N ASP A 18 12.82 6.46 -10.58
CA ASP A 18 12.40 7.82 -10.22
C ASP A 18 10.87 7.94 -10.16
N CYS A 19 10.16 7.31 -11.10
CA CYS A 19 8.70 7.27 -11.10
C CYS A 19 8.14 6.52 -9.88
N VAL A 20 8.71 5.35 -9.55
CA VAL A 20 8.24 4.55 -8.41
C VAL A 20 8.48 5.28 -7.09
N GLU A 21 9.62 5.95 -6.92
CA GLU A 21 9.92 6.76 -5.74
C GLU A 21 9.02 8.00 -5.64
N THR A 22 8.80 8.71 -6.75
CA THR A 22 8.02 9.96 -6.76
C THR A 22 6.54 9.74 -6.45
N TYR A 23 5.95 8.69 -7.03
CA TYR A 23 4.51 8.46 -6.92
C TYR A 23 4.16 7.46 -5.81
N CYS A 24 5.15 6.77 -5.22
CA CYS A 24 4.93 5.72 -4.22
C CYS A 24 3.90 4.67 -4.70
N GLU A 25 3.94 4.35 -5.99
CA GLU A 25 2.98 3.49 -6.66
C GLU A 25 3.70 2.32 -7.35
N GLU A 26 3.00 1.20 -7.50
CA GLU A 26 3.49 0.04 -8.23
C GLU A 26 3.58 0.29 -9.74
N LEU A 27 4.67 -0.19 -10.35
CA LEU A 27 4.92 -0.11 -11.77
C LEU A 27 5.25 -1.49 -12.34
N VAL A 28 4.62 -1.83 -13.48
CA VAL A 28 4.86 -3.10 -14.18
C VAL A 28 5.79 -2.87 -15.37
N ILE A 29 6.93 -3.56 -15.37
CA ILE A 29 7.85 -3.64 -16.49
C ILE A 29 7.49 -4.85 -17.36
N THR A 30 7.32 -4.62 -18.65
CA THR A 30 7.12 -5.68 -19.66
C THR A 30 8.28 -5.68 -20.66
N HIS A 31 8.76 -6.86 -21.07
CA HIS A 31 9.80 -7.02 -22.07
C HIS A 31 9.49 -8.24 -22.95
N VAL A 32 9.66 -8.10 -24.27
CA VAL A 32 9.27 -9.14 -25.24
C VAL A 32 10.03 -10.43 -24.97
N GLY A 33 9.30 -11.53 -24.79
CA GLY A 33 9.88 -12.85 -24.52
C GLY A 33 10.26 -13.08 -23.05
N HIS A 34 9.92 -12.16 -22.15
CA HIS A 34 10.18 -12.26 -20.71
C HIS A 34 8.91 -12.11 -19.88
N GLU A 35 8.95 -12.61 -18.65
CA GLU A 35 7.88 -12.41 -17.68
C GLU A 35 7.78 -10.93 -17.28
N SER A 36 6.56 -10.50 -16.95
CA SER A 36 6.33 -9.14 -16.46
C SER A 36 6.80 -9.02 -15.01
N ILE A 37 7.47 -7.91 -14.68
CA ILE A 37 8.06 -7.68 -13.36
C ILE A 37 7.35 -6.48 -12.72
N VAL A 38 6.97 -6.61 -11.45
CA VAL A 38 6.45 -5.50 -10.65
C VAL A 38 7.60 -4.85 -9.88
N VAL A 39 7.69 -3.53 -9.94
CA VAL A 39 8.62 -2.71 -9.15
C VAL A 39 7.83 -1.87 -8.16
N LEU A 40 8.29 -1.88 -6.90
CA LEU A 40 7.65 -1.24 -5.75
C LEU A 40 8.74 -0.58 -4.89
N PRO A 41 8.44 0.52 -4.17
CA PRO A 41 9.26 0.94 -3.05
C PRO A 41 9.35 -0.18 -2.02
N LEU A 42 10.49 -0.28 -1.32
CA LEU A 42 10.67 -1.30 -0.29
C LEU A 42 9.59 -1.19 0.82
N SER A 43 9.25 0.03 1.21
CA SER A 43 8.23 0.30 2.23
C SER A 43 6.85 -0.25 1.85
N GLU A 44 6.47 -0.15 0.57
CA GLU A 44 5.20 -0.69 0.07
C GLU A 44 5.22 -2.23 0.08
N TYR A 45 6.33 -2.83 -0.36
CA TYR A 45 6.50 -4.28 -0.30
C TYR A 45 6.45 -4.81 1.14
N GLU A 46 7.09 -4.12 2.09
CA GLU A 46 7.06 -4.48 3.50
C GLU A 46 5.66 -4.34 4.10
N SER A 47 4.94 -3.28 3.77
CA SER A 47 3.54 -3.05 4.20
C SER A 47 2.60 -4.13 3.66
N LEU A 48 2.78 -4.54 2.40
CA LEU A 48 2.04 -5.65 1.81
C LEU A 48 2.31 -6.95 2.57
N ARG A 49 3.58 -7.25 2.86
CA ARG A 49 3.97 -8.45 3.60
C ARG A 49 3.40 -8.46 5.02
N GLU A 50 3.44 -7.34 5.71
CA GLU A 50 2.86 -7.22 7.04
C GLU A 50 1.35 -7.42 7.00
N THR A 51 0.66 -6.81 6.04
CA THR A 51 -0.78 -6.99 5.84
C THR A 51 -1.12 -8.45 5.58
N MET A 52 -0.38 -9.11 4.67
CA MET A 52 -0.55 -10.55 4.42
C MET A 52 -0.32 -11.37 5.69
N TYR A 53 0.72 -11.06 6.45
CA TYR A 53 1.02 -11.74 7.72
C TYR A 53 -0.12 -11.58 8.74
N LEU A 54 -0.63 -10.37 8.93
CA LEU A 54 -1.74 -10.09 9.82
C LEU A 54 -3.03 -10.78 9.37
N MET A 55 -3.27 -10.86 8.07
CA MET A 55 -4.48 -11.46 7.50
C MET A 55 -4.40 -12.99 7.33
N ASN A 56 -3.22 -13.59 7.47
CA ASN A 56 -2.99 -15.01 7.18
C ASN A 56 -3.79 -15.99 8.08
N SER A 57 -4.28 -15.52 9.24
CA SER A 57 -5.16 -16.29 10.11
C SER A 57 -6.52 -15.62 10.20
N LEU A 58 -7.58 -16.38 9.89
CA LEU A 58 -8.95 -15.89 10.00
C LEU A 58 -9.29 -15.38 11.40
N ALA A 59 -8.75 -16.01 12.45
CA ALA A 59 -8.93 -15.57 13.83
C ALA A 59 -8.26 -14.21 14.09
N ASN A 60 -7.03 -14.01 13.57
CA ASN A 60 -6.32 -12.74 13.72
C ASN A 60 -6.95 -11.63 12.89
N ALA A 61 -7.35 -11.92 11.65
CA ALA A 61 -8.03 -10.98 10.77
C ALA A 61 -9.33 -10.46 11.39
N ARG A 62 -10.18 -11.36 11.93
CA ARG A 62 -11.41 -10.98 12.63
C ARG A 62 -11.12 -10.08 13.83
N ARG A 63 -10.20 -10.50 14.69
CA ARG A 63 -9.80 -9.71 15.86
C ARG A 63 -9.30 -8.32 15.47
N LEU A 64 -8.49 -8.20 14.41
CA LEU A 64 -7.99 -6.91 13.96
C LEU A 64 -9.12 -6.02 13.44
N MET A 65 -10.04 -6.57 12.63
CA MET A 65 -11.20 -5.83 12.13
C MET A 65 -12.12 -5.35 13.27
N ASP A 66 -12.37 -6.19 14.27
CA ASP A 66 -13.18 -5.82 15.44
C ASP A 66 -12.53 -4.68 16.25
N LEU A 67 -11.21 -4.71 16.41
CA LEU A 67 -10.47 -3.65 17.10
C LEU A 67 -10.49 -2.33 16.32
N ILE A 68 -10.37 -2.39 14.98
CA ILE A 68 -10.49 -1.22 14.12
C ILE A 68 -11.89 -0.58 14.27
N ALA A 69 -12.95 -1.39 14.19
CA ALA A 69 -14.32 -0.90 14.34
C ALA A 69 -14.56 -0.25 15.71
N HIS A 70 -14.07 -0.86 16.79
CA HIS A 70 -14.16 -0.27 18.13
C HIS A 70 -13.39 1.05 18.24
N LEU A 71 -12.18 1.13 17.67
CA LEU A 71 -11.38 2.34 17.67
C LEU A 71 -12.08 3.47 16.91
N GLU A 72 -12.64 3.17 15.74
CA GLU A 72 -13.42 4.13 14.95
C GLU A 72 -14.61 4.66 15.75
N GLN A 73 -15.40 3.79 16.39
CA GLN A 73 -16.51 4.21 17.24
C GLN A 73 -16.05 5.13 18.38
N HIS A 74 -14.94 4.78 19.03
CA HIS A 74 -14.37 5.60 20.09
C HIS A 74 -13.96 6.99 19.59
N ILE A 75 -13.29 7.08 18.44
CA ILE A 75 -12.89 8.36 17.82
C ILE A 75 -14.11 9.23 17.52
N HIS A 76 -15.18 8.65 16.95
CA HIS A 76 -16.41 9.37 16.66
C HIS A 76 -17.09 9.90 17.93
N LYS A 77 -17.14 9.08 18.98
CA LYS A 77 -17.69 9.47 20.28
C LYS A 77 -16.89 10.63 20.91
N THR A 78 -15.56 10.54 20.92
CA THR A 78 -14.70 11.59 21.48
C THR A 78 -14.86 12.91 20.73
N ARG A 79 -14.92 12.88 19.38
CA ARG A 79 -15.16 14.08 18.57
C ARG A 79 -16.52 14.71 18.85
N ALA A 80 -17.58 13.90 18.96
CA ALA A 80 -18.93 14.39 19.24
C ALA A 80 -19.03 15.08 20.61
N VAL A 81 -18.35 14.55 21.63
CA VAL A 81 -18.30 15.16 22.98
C VAL A 81 -17.60 16.52 22.94
N SER A 82 -16.44 16.61 22.29
CA SER A 82 -15.70 17.88 22.16
C SER A 82 -16.44 18.95 21.35
N LEU A 83 -17.32 18.56 20.42
CA LEU A 83 -18.20 19.47 19.68
C LEU A 83 -19.40 19.95 20.54
N SER A 84 -19.88 19.13 21.47
CA SER A 84 -20.97 19.49 22.38
C SER A 84 -20.55 20.34 23.58
N GLU A 85 -19.28 20.26 23.99
CA GLU A 85 -18.73 21.04 25.13
C GLU A 85 -18.16 22.41 24.69
N GLY A 86 -18.13 22.69 23.38
CA GLY A 86 -17.61 23.93 22.79
C GLY A 86 -18.67 24.99 22.45
N ILE A 87 -19.89 24.90 23.00
CA ILE A 87 -20.97 25.89 22.86
C ILE A 87 -21.27 26.52 24.22
#